data_AF-A0A7S2GTD6-F1
#
_entry.id   AF-A0A7S2GTD6-F1
#
_cell.length_a   1.000
_cell.length_b   1.000
_cell.length_c   1.000
_cell.angle_alpha   90.00
_cell.angle_beta   90.00
_cell.angle_gamma   90.00
#
_symmetry.space_group_name_H-M   'P 1'
#
loop_
_entity.id
_entity.type
_entity.pdbx_description
1 polymer ?
#
loop_
_entity_poly.entity_id
_entity_poly.type
_entity_poly.pdbx_seq_one_letter_code
_entity_poly.pdbx_strand_id
1 'polypeptide(L)'
;LESLKGCGDHPGWLEAVVTDTSDEKFMHVELLEAPNIILFVSISHEEKQTIDQVIIDNEPRCVEWNNVPFEFFNDSNGLQALSRPLGKHERIDIFVSHSWRDDSHLKWVALVTAVHQFLLQKGRFPVLWIDVFCLRVHDGDPTAALQALSVYIMACDRMLVLFGKTYLTRLWCAWELFVIFAFQNEKNAMDQVVLFPIGGNSDSIYEAVVSLEKFSVADATCLSPLDKIRLLKIIDAVGRNEFNAKVCKISKLLKPDILMHEKLKIWVEPMYRKVNSHVLTRSVLVS
;
A
#
# COMPACT_ATOMS: atom_id res chain seq x y z
N LEU A 1 15.44 11.36 -26.71
CA LEU A 1 15.78 12.71 -26.20
C LEU A 1 14.99 13.85 -26.88
N GLU A 2 14.40 13.67 -28.07
CA GLU A 2 13.54 14.70 -28.69
C GLU A 2 12.03 14.40 -28.71
N SER A 3 11.57 13.22 -28.24
CA SER A 3 10.15 12.83 -28.31
C SER A 3 9.28 13.20 -27.08
N LEU A 4 9.82 13.88 -26.07
CA LEU A 4 9.05 14.26 -24.87
C LEU A 4 8.49 15.69 -24.91
N LYS A 5 8.66 16.43 -26.01
CA LYS A 5 8.11 17.80 -26.17
C LYS A 5 6.62 17.86 -26.50
N GLY A 6 5.88 16.75 -26.39
CA GLY A 6 4.49 16.63 -26.82
C GLY A 6 3.43 16.46 -25.74
N CYS A 7 3.78 16.28 -24.46
CA CYS A 7 2.79 16.17 -23.39
C CYS A 7 2.54 17.55 -22.75
N GLY A 8 1.56 18.27 -23.29
CA GLY A 8 1.07 19.52 -22.73
C GLY A 8 0.35 19.32 -21.39
N ASP A 9 0.54 20.30 -20.49
CA ASP A 9 -0.39 20.73 -19.45
C ASP A 9 -1.05 19.64 -18.56
N HIS A 10 -0.25 18.74 -18.00
CA HIS A 10 -0.67 17.84 -16.92
C HIS A 10 -0.09 18.28 -15.56
N PRO A 11 -0.76 19.17 -14.80
CA PRO A 11 -0.28 19.53 -13.47
C PRO A 11 -0.54 18.38 -12.49
N GLY A 12 0.51 17.68 -12.07
CA GLY A 12 0.48 16.79 -10.90
C GLY A 12 0.97 15.34 -11.09
N TRP A 13 1.45 14.97 -12.28
CA TRP A 13 2.08 13.66 -12.51
C TRP A 13 3.60 13.82 -12.59
N LEU A 14 4.32 12.94 -11.90
CA LEU A 14 5.78 12.92 -11.86
C LEU A 14 6.34 12.79 -13.29
N GLU A 15 7.08 13.79 -13.75
CA GLU A 15 7.87 13.65 -14.98
C GLU A 15 9.00 12.66 -14.72
N ALA A 16 9.05 11.61 -15.54
CA ALA A 16 10.04 10.55 -15.43
C ALA A 16 10.82 10.43 -16.74
N VAL A 17 12.15 10.34 -16.64
CA VAL A 17 13.04 10.14 -17.79
C VAL A 17 13.50 8.68 -17.79
N VAL A 18 13.23 8.00 -18.89
CA VAL A 18 13.77 6.66 -19.16
C VAL A 18 15.14 6.85 -19.83
N THR A 19 16.23 6.55 -19.12
CA THR A 19 17.57 6.55 -19.73
C THR A 19 18.02 5.12 -20.01
N ASP A 20 18.59 4.93 -21.20
CA ASP A 20 19.00 3.62 -21.72
C ASP A 20 20.30 3.17 -21.04
N THR A 21 20.27 2.01 -20.38
CA THR A 21 21.48 1.37 -19.87
C THR A 21 21.59 -0.02 -20.46
N SER A 22 22.81 -0.39 -20.87
CA SER A 22 23.19 -1.57 -21.64
C SER A 22 22.93 -2.94 -20.98
N ASP A 23 22.16 -3.00 -19.89
CA ASP A 23 21.73 -4.25 -19.24
C ASP A 23 20.26 -4.53 -19.60
N GLU A 24 20.05 -5.46 -20.53
CA GLU A 24 18.79 -5.76 -21.24
C GLU A 24 17.61 -6.25 -20.38
N LYS A 25 17.68 -6.17 -19.04
CA LYS A 25 16.70 -6.81 -18.14
C LYS A 25 15.85 -5.86 -17.30
N PHE A 26 16.16 -4.57 -17.31
CA PHE A 26 15.51 -3.64 -16.42
C PHE A 26 15.30 -2.26 -17.06
N MET A 27 14.11 -1.70 -16.87
CA MET A 27 13.84 -0.31 -17.27
C MET A 27 14.28 0.66 -16.19
N HIS A 28 15.27 1.50 -16.47
CA HIS A 28 15.62 2.63 -15.61
C HIS A 28 14.58 3.74 -15.74
N VAL A 29 14.04 4.20 -14.61
CA VAL A 29 13.13 5.34 -14.58
C VAL A 29 13.64 6.31 -13.53
N GLU A 30 14.23 7.43 -13.97
CA GLU A 30 14.59 8.53 -13.10
C GLU A 30 13.40 9.47 -12.95
N LEU A 31 12.98 9.73 -11.71
CA LEU A 31 12.03 10.80 -11.43
C LEU A 31 12.80 12.13 -11.45
N LEU A 32 12.35 13.13 -12.22
CA LEU A 32 13.08 14.40 -12.38
C LEU A 32 13.29 15.16 -11.06
N GLU A 33 12.44 14.95 -10.06
CA GLU A 33 12.57 15.54 -8.72
C GLU A 33 13.42 14.68 -7.75
N ALA A 34 13.82 13.46 -8.14
CA ALA A 34 14.63 12.53 -7.35
C ALA A 34 15.54 11.65 -8.24
N PRO A 35 16.63 12.21 -8.80
CA PRO A 35 17.44 11.58 -9.87
C PRO A 35 18.27 10.35 -9.44
N ASN A 36 18.12 9.85 -8.21
CA ASN A 36 18.90 8.71 -7.69
C ASN A 36 18.06 7.44 -7.51
N ILE A 37 16.89 7.38 -8.16
CA ILE A 37 15.88 6.38 -7.89
C ILE A 37 15.61 5.60 -9.17
N ILE A 38 15.87 4.30 -9.10
CA ILE A 38 15.78 3.36 -10.22
C ILE A 38 14.54 2.50 -10.00
N LEU A 39 13.47 2.69 -10.78
CA LEU A 39 12.48 1.61 -10.94
C LEU A 39 13.17 0.46 -11.66
N PHE A 40 12.86 -0.77 -11.28
CA PHE A 40 13.24 -1.97 -12.04
C PHE A 40 11.93 -2.58 -12.55
N VAL A 41 11.44 -2.13 -13.70
CA VAL A 41 10.38 -2.86 -14.40
C VAL A 41 11.06 -4.00 -15.15
N SER A 42 10.81 -5.24 -14.71
CA SER A 42 11.25 -6.44 -15.43
C SER A 42 10.48 -6.50 -16.75
N ILE A 43 11.09 -5.99 -17.82
CA ILE A 43 10.57 -6.14 -19.17
C ILE A 43 10.99 -7.53 -19.65
N SER A 44 10.03 -8.42 -19.88
CA SER A 44 10.29 -9.56 -20.75
C SER A 44 10.65 -9.02 -22.13
N HIS A 45 11.81 -9.42 -22.66
CA HIS A 45 12.54 -9.06 -23.89
C HIS A 45 11.89 -8.32 -25.09
N GLU A 46 10.60 -8.02 -25.16
CA GLU A 46 9.98 -7.56 -26.41
C GLU A 46 9.39 -6.14 -26.42
N GLU A 47 9.12 -5.44 -25.30
CA GLU A 47 8.67 -4.04 -25.40
C GLU A 47 8.88 -3.18 -24.15
N LYS A 48 9.64 -2.09 -24.27
CA LYS A 48 9.79 -1.07 -23.21
C LYS A 48 8.46 -0.30 -23.07
N GLN A 49 7.66 -0.61 -22.05
CA GLN A 49 6.45 0.17 -21.73
C GLN A 49 6.78 1.44 -20.93
N THR A 50 6.30 2.61 -21.35
CA THR A 50 6.43 3.85 -20.55
C THR A 50 5.53 3.81 -19.31
N ILE A 51 5.77 4.65 -18.30
CA ILE A 51 4.84 4.79 -17.16
C ILE A 51 3.44 5.16 -17.64
N ASP A 52 3.33 6.07 -18.60
CA ASP A 52 2.04 6.45 -19.17
C ASP A 52 1.33 5.25 -19.80
N GLN A 53 2.08 4.39 -20.51
CA GLN A 53 1.51 3.16 -21.07
C GLN A 53 1.07 2.20 -19.96
N VAL A 54 1.88 2.01 -18.92
CA VAL A 54 1.49 1.19 -17.75
C VAL A 54 0.21 1.74 -17.10
N ILE A 55 0.09 3.06 -16.96
CA ILE A 55 -1.11 3.70 -16.44
C ILE A 55 -2.30 3.46 -17.37
N ILE A 56 -2.15 3.73 -18.67
CA ILE A 56 -3.20 3.54 -19.67
C ILE A 56 -3.69 2.09 -19.68
N ASP A 57 -2.77 1.13 -19.75
CA ASP A 57 -3.05 -0.30 -19.85
C ASP A 57 -3.73 -0.84 -18.59
N ASN A 58 -3.43 -0.28 -17.42
CA ASN A 58 -3.98 -0.76 -16.15
C ASN A 58 -5.25 -0.04 -15.71
N GLU A 59 -5.67 1.05 -16.39
CA GLU A 59 -6.85 1.87 -16.08
C GLU A 59 -7.03 2.10 -14.57
N PRO A 60 -6.27 3.01 -13.92
CA PRO A 60 -6.20 3.14 -12.48
C PRO A 60 -7.59 3.22 -11.87
N ARG A 61 -7.82 2.43 -10.81
CA ARG A 61 -9.12 2.38 -10.13
C ARG A 61 -9.01 2.86 -8.70
N CYS A 62 -10.14 3.30 -8.18
CA CYS A 62 -10.30 3.67 -6.78
C CYS A 62 -11.67 3.22 -6.28
N VAL A 63 -11.85 3.24 -4.97
CA VAL A 63 -13.13 3.00 -4.32
C VAL A 63 -13.46 4.17 -3.39
N GLU A 64 -14.72 4.60 -3.46
CA GLU A 64 -15.27 5.60 -2.54
C GLU A 64 -15.54 4.95 -1.19
N TRP A 65 -15.28 5.66 -0.09
CA TRP A 65 -15.54 5.14 1.25
C TRP A 65 -16.98 4.59 1.42
N ASN A 66 -17.98 5.28 0.87
CA ASN A 66 -19.39 4.88 0.97
C ASN A 66 -19.70 3.53 0.28
N ASN A 67 -18.80 3.05 -0.58
CA ASN A 67 -18.95 1.80 -1.30
C ASN A 67 -18.14 0.66 -0.66
N VAL A 68 -17.41 0.88 0.44
CA VAL A 68 -16.60 -0.16 1.10
C VAL A 68 -17.46 -0.86 2.16
N PRO A 69 -17.91 -2.11 1.94
CA PRO A 69 -18.72 -2.85 2.92
C PRO A 69 -17.84 -3.39 4.04
N PHE A 70 -18.35 -3.51 5.26
CA PHE A 70 -17.61 -4.09 6.40
C PHE A 70 -17.02 -5.47 6.08
N GLU A 71 -17.78 -6.28 5.36
CA GLU A 71 -17.54 -7.67 5.07
C GLU A 71 -16.35 -7.89 4.12
N PHE A 72 -15.80 -6.82 3.51
CA PHE A 72 -14.77 -6.93 2.48
C PHE A 72 -13.49 -7.60 2.96
N PHE A 73 -13.16 -7.49 4.25
CA PHE A 73 -12.01 -8.17 4.83
C PHE A 73 -12.21 -9.68 5.02
N ASN A 74 -13.43 -10.19 4.88
CA ASN A 74 -13.78 -11.61 5.01
C ASN A 74 -14.04 -12.27 3.65
N ASP A 75 -14.58 -11.53 2.68
CA ASP A 75 -14.92 -12.05 1.35
C ASP A 75 -14.51 -11.05 0.26
N SER A 76 -13.71 -11.52 -0.68
CA SER A 76 -13.23 -10.74 -1.83
C SER A 76 -14.14 -10.82 -3.06
N ASN A 77 -15.16 -11.68 -3.05
CA ASN A 77 -15.95 -11.97 -4.24
C ASN A 77 -16.79 -10.77 -4.69
N GLY A 78 -16.68 -10.42 -5.97
CA GLY A 78 -17.49 -9.37 -6.60
C GLY A 78 -17.16 -7.93 -6.19
N LEU A 79 -16.20 -7.72 -5.29
CA LEU A 79 -15.85 -6.38 -4.79
C LEU A 79 -15.30 -5.43 -5.84
N GLN A 80 -14.70 -5.96 -6.92
CA GLN A 80 -14.21 -5.16 -8.04
C GLN A 80 -15.32 -4.32 -8.69
N ALA A 81 -16.59 -4.74 -8.62
CA ALA A 81 -17.72 -3.98 -9.14
C ALA A 81 -17.99 -2.68 -8.36
N LEU A 82 -17.44 -2.54 -7.15
CA LEU A 82 -17.61 -1.38 -6.28
C LEU A 82 -16.56 -0.29 -6.54
N SER A 83 -15.49 -0.62 -7.27
CA SER A 83 -14.51 0.38 -7.70
C SER A 83 -14.94 1.08 -8.98
N ARG A 84 -14.35 2.25 -9.24
CA ARG A 84 -14.53 3.04 -10.46
C ARG A 84 -13.17 3.46 -11.03
N PRO A 85 -13.08 3.82 -12.33
CA PRO A 85 -11.90 4.48 -12.85
C PRO A 85 -11.56 5.75 -12.04
N LEU A 86 -10.27 6.00 -11.85
CA LEU A 86 -9.74 7.22 -11.25
C LEU A 86 -9.92 8.37 -12.24
N GLY A 87 -10.43 9.51 -11.78
CA GLY A 87 -10.61 10.68 -12.65
C GLY A 87 -9.28 11.28 -13.13
N LYS A 88 -9.27 11.93 -14.31
CA LYS A 88 -8.06 12.54 -14.91
C LYS A 88 -7.28 13.49 -13.98
N HIS A 89 -8.00 14.17 -13.09
CA HIS A 89 -7.44 15.14 -12.13
C HIS A 89 -7.62 14.70 -10.67
N GLU A 90 -8.04 13.45 -10.48
CA GLU A 90 -8.22 12.88 -9.16
C GLU A 90 -6.92 12.22 -8.68
N ARG A 91 -6.72 12.18 -7.37
CA ARG A 91 -5.60 11.50 -6.74
C ARG A 91 -6.12 10.47 -5.76
N ILE A 92 -5.30 9.45 -5.51
CA ILE A 92 -5.57 8.48 -4.46
C ILE A 92 -5.18 9.15 -3.13
N ASP A 93 -6.14 9.34 -2.24
CA ASP A 93 -5.83 9.94 -0.93
C ASP A 93 -5.12 8.92 -0.02
N ILE A 94 -5.60 7.68 -0.02
CA ILE A 94 -5.09 6.64 0.86
C ILE A 94 -4.95 5.32 0.09
N PHE A 95 -3.72 4.82 0.03
CA PHE A 95 -3.44 3.42 -0.31
C PHE A 95 -3.53 2.58 0.96
N VAL A 96 -4.38 1.54 0.97
CA VAL A 96 -4.57 0.67 2.14
C VAL A 96 -3.78 -0.62 1.96
N SER A 97 -2.74 -0.78 2.76
CA SER A 97 -1.93 -1.99 2.82
C SER A 97 -2.30 -2.83 4.04
N HIS A 98 -2.54 -4.12 3.84
CA HIS A 98 -2.97 -5.00 4.92
C HIS A 98 -2.70 -6.49 4.64
N SER A 99 -2.71 -7.30 5.70
CA SER A 99 -2.75 -8.76 5.57
C SER A 99 -4.18 -9.27 5.51
N TRP A 100 -4.46 -10.16 4.56
CA TRP A 100 -5.70 -10.95 4.54
C TRP A 100 -5.82 -11.90 5.75
N ARG A 101 -4.70 -12.27 6.37
CA ARG A 101 -4.67 -13.23 7.50
C ARG A 101 -4.86 -12.58 8.88
N ASP A 102 -4.83 -11.25 8.96
CA ASP A 102 -5.07 -10.53 10.21
C ASP A 102 -6.59 -10.34 10.44
N ASP A 103 -6.96 -10.10 11.71
CA ASP A 103 -8.36 -9.97 12.16
C ASP A 103 -9.12 -8.89 11.38
N SER A 104 -10.23 -9.30 10.75
CA SER A 104 -11.03 -8.44 9.88
C SER A 104 -11.72 -7.30 10.63
N HIS A 105 -12.18 -7.55 11.85
CA HIS A 105 -12.84 -6.55 12.67
C HIS A 105 -11.87 -5.46 13.13
N LEU A 106 -10.67 -5.83 13.59
CA LEU A 106 -9.64 -4.87 13.97
C LEU A 106 -9.17 -4.03 12.77
N LYS A 107 -9.00 -4.65 11.59
CA LYS A 107 -8.70 -3.92 10.35
C LYS A 107 -9.79 -2.90 10.01
N TRP A 108 -11.06 -3.28 10.13
CA TRP A 108 -12.18 -2.38 9.88
C TRP A 108 -12.19 -1.18 10.84
N VAL A 109 -12.05 -1.43 12.14
CA VAL A 109 -12.00 -0.37 13.15
C VAL A 109 -10.86 0.62 12.85
N ALA A 110 -9.68 0.11 12.50
CA ALA A 110 -8.54 0.93 12.11
C ALA A 110 -8.82 1.76 10.84
N LEU A 111 -9.40 1.17 9.81
CA LEU A 111 -9.77 1.85 8.58
C LEU A 111 -10.80 2.96 8.80
N VAL A 112 -11.89 2.66 9.51
CA VAL A 112 -12.92 3.67 9.88
C VAL A 112 -12.29 4.83 10.64
N THR A 113 -11.39 4.53 11.59
CA THR A 113 -10.68 5.55 12.38
C THR A 113 -9.86 6.46 11.47
N ALA A 114 -9.07 5.89 10.56
CA ALA A 114 -8.26 6.66 9.62
C ALA A 114 -9.12 7.51 8.66
N VAL A 115 -10.22 6.95 8.16
CA VAL A 115 -11.17 7.66 7.28
C VAL A 115 -11.85 8.82 8.01
N HIS A 116 -12.30 8.61 9.24
CA HIS A 116 -12.91 9.68 10.05
C HIS A 116 -11.90 10.80 10.34
N GLN A 117 -10.66 10.44 10.66
CA GLN A 117 -9.60 11.44 10.84
C GLN A 117 -9.37 12.24 9.56
N PHE A 118 -9.33 11.58 8.40
CA PHE A 118 -9.23 12.24 7.11
C PHE A 118 -10.41 13.19 6.87
N LEU A 119 -11.65 12.74 7.13
CA LEU A 119 -12.85 13.56 7.01
C LEU A 119 -12.77 14.83 7.86
N LEU A 120 -12.33 14.71 9.12
CA LEU A 120 -12.17 15.86 10.01
C LEU A 120 -11.09 16.84 9.51
N GLN A 121 -10.02 16.34 8.90
CA GLN A 121 -8.91 17.17 8.40
C GLN A 121 -9.20 17.82 7.05
N LYS A 122 -9.96 17.16 6.18
CA LYS A 122 -10.13 17.55 4.77
C LYS A 122 -11.56 17.98 4.41
N GLY A 123 -12.54 17.74 5.28
CA GLY A 123 -13.94 18.07 5.03
C GLY A 123 -14.64 17.18 3.99
N ARG A 124 -14.00 16.08 3.56
CA ARG A 124 -14.54 15.08 2.64
C ARG A 124 -14.02 13.68 2.97
N PHE A 125 -14.70 12.63 2.50
CA PHE A 125 -14.18 11.27 2.57
C PHE A 125 -12.96 11.09 1.62
N PRO A 126 -12.03 10.17 1.96
CA PRO A 126 -10.90 9.86 1.10
C PRO A 126 -11.29 8.98 -0.08
N VAL A 127 -10.61 9.20 -1.21
CA VAL A 127 -10.53 8.29 -2.36
C VAL A 127 -9.54 7.19 -2.00
N LEU A 128 -10.01 5.95 -1.92
CA LEU A 128 -9.21 4.82 -1.45
C LEU A 128 -8.68 4.00 -2.62
N TRP A 129 -7.46 3.47 -2.46
CA TRP A 129 -6.96 2.36 -3.25
C TRP A 129 -6.78 1.15 -2.33
N ILE A 130 -7.48 0.06 -2.64
CA ILE A 130 -7.45 -1.19 -1.88
C ILE A 130 -7.35 -2.31 -2.92
N ASP A 131 -6.35 -3.20 -2.76
CA ASP A 131 -6.00 -4.24 -3.72
C ASP A 131 -7.22 -5.01 -4.27
N VAL A 132 -8.09 -5.52 -3.40
CA VAL A 132 -9.26 -6.32 -3.82
C VAL A 132 -10.28 -5.57 -4.68
N PHE A 133 -10.37 -4.25 -4.53
CA PHE A 133 -11.29 -3.42 -5.29
C PHE A 133 -10.64 -2.92 -6.58
N CYS A 134 -9.36 -2.55 -6.51
CA CYS A 134 -8.69 -1.73 -7.52
C CYS A 134 -7.76 -2.53 -8.44
N LEU A 135 -7.28 -3.70 -7.99
CA LEU A 135 -6.43 -4.57 -8.79
C LEU A 135 -7.30 -5.35 -9.80
N ARG A 136 -7.14 -5.04 -11.09
CA ARG A 136 -7.80 -5.80 -12.16
C ARG A 136 -6.97 -7.02 -12.52
N VAL A 137 -7.52 -8.20 -12.27
CA VAL A 137 -6.93 -9.45 -12.74
C VAL A 137 -7.63 -9.81 -14.06
N HIS A 138 -7.02 -9.43 -15.18
CA HIS A 138 -7.49 -9.83 -16.50
C HIS A 138 -7.12 -11.30 -16.75
N ASP A 139 -8.10 -12.10 -17.17
CA ASP A 139 -7.91 -13.53 -17.53
C ASP A 139 -7.22 -14.40 -16.47
N GLY A 140 -7.30 -13.99 -15.20
CA GLY A 140 -6.68 -14.70 -14.08
C GLY A 140 -5.18 -14.44 -13.88
N ASP A 141 -4.53 -13.61 -14.68
CA ASP A 141 -3.11 -13.25 -14.50
C ASP A 141 -2.97 -11.91 -13.76
N PRO A 142 -2.48 -11.89 -12.51
CA PRO A 142 -2.27 -10.65 -11.78
C PRO A 142 -1.02 -9.88 -12.25
N THR A 143 -0.18 -10.44 -13.13
CA THR A 143 1.15 -9.89 -13.45
C THR A 143 1.11 -8.43 -13.89
N ALA A 144 0.25 -8.06 -14.83
CA ALA A 144 0.16 -6.68 -15.33
C ALA A 144 -0.25 -5.71 -14.21
N ALA A 145 -1.27 -6.07 -13.43
CA ALA A 145 -1.74 -5.25 -12.33
C ALA A 145 -0.71 -5.11 -11.20
N LEU A 146 0.12 -6.14 -11.01
CA LEU A 146 1.23 -6.12 -10.05
C LEU A 146 2.38 -5.24 -10.52
N GLN A 147 2.64 -5.11 -11.82
CA GLN A 147 3.64 -4.18 -12.35
C GLN A 147 3.26 -2.73 -12.07
N ALA A 148 1.97 -2.41 -12.11
CA ALA A 148 1.45 -1.07 -11.80
C ALA A 148 1.39 -0.76 -10.28
N LEU A 149 1.60 -1.75 -9.41
CA LEU A 149 1.47 -1.56 -7.96
C LEU A 149 2.37 -0.44 -7.42
N SER A 150 3.63 -0.39 -7.86
CA SER A 150 4.56 0.67 -7.45
C SER A 150 4.09 2.05 -7.91
N VAL A 151 3.45 2.14 -9.07
CA VAL A 151 2.87 3.39 -9.58
C VAL A 151 1.73 3.85 -8.67
N TYR A 152 0.84 2.94 -8.25
CA TYR A 152 -0.28 3.27 -7.36
C TYR A 152 0.17 3.70 -5.96
N ILE A 153 1.19 3.03 -5.42
CA ILE A 153 1.80 3.43 -4.14
C ILE A 153 2.38 4.83 -4.24
N MET A 154 3.08 5.14 -5.34
CA MET A 154 3.69 6.45 -5.53
C MET A 154 2.69 7.56 -5.89
N ALA A 155 1.53 7.20 -6.43
CA ALA A 155 0.46 8.13 -6.76
C ALA A 155 -0.42 8.52 -5.55
N CYS A 156 -0.31 7.81 -4.41
CA CYS A 156 -1.14 8.08 -3.25
C CYS A 156 -0.58 9.20 -2.35
N ASP A 157 -1.45 9.98 -1.71
CA ASP A 157 -1.03 11.00 -0.74
C ASP A 157 -0.53 10.38 0.57
N ARG A 158 -1.12 9.24 0.99
CA ARG A 158 -0.78 8.51 2.22
C ARG A 158 -0.90 7.00 2.00
N MET A 159 -0.04 6.24 2.66
CA MET A 159 -0.16 4.78 2.77
C MET A 159 -0.62 4.42 4.19
N LEU A 160 -1.83 3.90 4.33
CA LEU A 160 -2.35 3.36 5.58
C LEU A 160 -1.95 1.88 5.70
N VAL A 161 -1.11 1.58 6.67
CA VAL A 161 -0.61 0.22 6.94
C VAL A 161 -1.37 -0.37 8.13
N LEU A 162 -2.28 -1.30 7.87
CA LEU A 162 -3.01 -2.04 8.90
C LEU A 162 -2.13 -3.21 9.38
N PHE A 163 -1.32 -2.94 10.39
CA PHE A 163 -0.18 -3.77 10.76
C PHE A 163 -0.55 -4.80 11.84
N GLY A 164 -0.92 -6.02 11.44
CA GLY A 164 -1.15 -7.12 12.36
C GLY A 164 -0.01 -8.13 12.41
N LYS A 165 -0.20 -9.19 13.21
CA LYS A 165 0.83 -10.21 13.48
C LYS A 165 1.34 -10.91 12.23
N THR A 166 0.50 -11.01 11.20
CA THR A 166 0.85 -11.71 9.96
C THR A 166 1.33 -10.78 8.85
N TYR A 167 1.28 -9.46 9.04
CA TYR A 167 1.59 -8.47 8.01
C TYR A 167 2.96 -8.71 7.35
N LEU A 168 4.04 -8.77 8.13
CA LEU A 168 5.40 -8.98 7.60
C LEU A 168 5.66 -10.42 7.12
N THR A 169 4.79 -11.38 7.44
CA THR A 169 4.90 -12.75 6.90
C THR A 169 4.44 -12.83 5.45
N ARG A 170 3.81 -11.77 4.92
CA ARG A 170 3.38 -11.65 3.53
C ARG A 170 4.39 -10.83 2.75
N LEU A 171 4.99 -11.45 1.74
CA LEU A 171 6.02 -10.81 0.92
C LEU A 171 5.48 -9.61 0.14
N TRP A 172 4.21 -9.66 -0.31
CA TRP A 172 3.54 -8.52 -0.94
C TRP A 172 3.45 -7.29 -0.01
N CYS A 173 3.06 -7.49 1.25
CA CYS A 173 2.97 -6.40 2.22
C CYS A 173 4.36 -5.78 2.50
N ALA A 174 5.39 -6.62 2.65
CA ALA A 174 6.78 -6.13 2.79
C ALA A 174 7.28 -5.42 1.53
N TRP A 175 6.87 -5.87 0.34
CA TRP A 175 7.20 -5.23 -0.92
C TRP A 175 6.59 -3.83 -1.03
N GLU A 176 5.32 -3.65 -0.66
CA GLU A 176 4.65 -2.34 -0.68
C GLU A 176 5.36 -1.33 0.22
N LEU A 177 5.78 -1.77 1.42
CA LEU A 177 6.61 -0.98 2.33
C LEU A 177 7.96 -0.61 1.69
N PHE A 178 8.64 -1.59 1.10
CA PHE A 178 9.91 -1.37 0.44
C PHE A 178 9.80 -0.33 -0.68
N VAL A 179 8.75 -0.38 -1.51
CA VAL A 179 8.52 0.55 -2.62
C VAL A 179 8.59 2.01 -2.13
N ILE A 180 7.87 2.38 -1.07
CA ILE A 180 7.90 3.77 -0.57
C ILE A 180 9.33 4.24 -0.23
N PHE A 181 10.10 3.41 0.47
CA PHE A 181 11.49 3.76 0.85
C PHE A 181 12.49 3.59 -0.29
N ALA A 182 12.12 2.87 -1.34
CA ALA A 182 12.90 2.76 -2.57
C ALA A 182 12.77 4.04 -3.40
N PHE A 183 11.56 4.61 -3.47
CA PHE A 183 11.22 5.72 -4.35
C PHE A 183 11.21 7.10 -3.70
N GLN A 184 11.55 7.19 -2.41
CA GLN A 184 11.60 8.46 -1.71
C GLN A 184 12.78 8.55 -0.75
N ASN A 185 13.16 9.78 -0.41
CA ASN A 185 14.03 9.99 0.75
C ASN A 185 13.30 9.57 2.05
N GLU A 186 14.07 9.24 3.09
CA GLU A 186 13.53 8.70 4.34
C GLU A 186 12.47 9.61 4.97
N LYS A 187 12.65 10.93 4.91
CA LYS A 187 11.69 11.89 5.49
C LYS A 187 10.34 11.85 4.78
N ASN A 188 10.33 11.92 3.45
CA ASN A 188 9.09 11.88 2.67
C ASN A 188 8.37 10.54 2.84
N ALA A 189 9.13 9.44 2.82
CA ALA A 189 8.61 8.11 3.10
C ALA A 189 7.93 8.04 4.48
N MET A 190 8.59 8.61 5.50
CA MET A 190 8.03 8.69 6.85
C MET A 190 6.74 9.51 6.91
N ASP A 191 6.68 10.65 6.21
CA ASP A 191 5.51 11.54 6.19
C ASP A 191 4.32 10.92 5.42
N GLN A 192 4.59 10.01 4.48
CA GLN A 192 3.56 9.33 3.68
C GLN A 192 2.96 8.10 4.39
N VAL A 193 3.76 7.37 5.18
CA VAL A 193 3.32 6.13 5.84
C VAL A 193 2.60 6.40 7.15
N VAL A 194 1.36 5.93 7.26
CA VAL A 194 0.57 5.91 8.49
C VAL A 194 0.41 4.46 8.93
N LEU A 195 1.14 4.07 9.97
CA LEU A 195 1.08 2.70 10.50
C LEU A 195 0.08 2.61 11.65
N PHE A 196 -0.88 1.69 11.50
CA PHE A 196 -1.90 1.39 12.49
C PHE A 196 -1.73 -0.04 13.00
N PRO A 197 -1.08 -0.26 14.16
CA PRO A 197 -0.95 -1.59 14.74
C PRO A 197 -2.32 -2.16 15.09
N ILE A 198 -2.58 -3.39 14.66
CA ILE A 198 -3.81 -4.11 14.98
C ILE A 198 -3.47 -5.36 15.81
N GLY A 199 -3.93 -5.34 17.06
CA GLY A 199 -3.74 -6.39 18.04
C GLY A 199 -4.29 -5.88 19.37
N GLY A 200 -5.24 -6.60 19.96
CA GLY A 200 -6.10 -6.08 21.05
C GLY A 200 -5.42 -5.75 22.39
N ASN A 201 -4.09 -5.75 22.47
CA ASN A 201 -3.34 -5.57 23.71
C ASN A 201 -2.46 -4.31 23.60
N SER A 202 -2.17 -3.67 24.75
CA SER A 202 -1.28 -2.49 24.82
C SER A 202 0.12 -2.76 24.24
N ASP A 203 0.53 -4.02 24.19
CA ASP A 203 1.85 -4.46 23.71
C ASP A 203 1.93 -4.54 22.19
N SER A 204 0.82 -4.35 21.46
CA SER A 204 0.75 -4.49 19.99
C SER A 204 1.72 -3.56 19.24
N ILE A 205 1.93 -2.34 19.75
CA ILE A 205 2.92 -1.40 19.19
C ILE A 205 4.34 -1.97 19.34
N TYR A 206 4.69 -2.43 20.55
CA TYR A 206 6.02 -2.95 20.82
C TYR A 206 6.29 -4.23 20.01
N GLU A 207 5.31 -5.12 19.94
CA GLU A 207 5.37 -6.29 19.07
C GLU A 207 5.57 -5.90 17.61
N ALA A 208 4.89 -4.87 17.12
CA ALA A 208 5.04 -4.36 15.76
C ALA A 208 6.46 -3.84 15.51
N VAL A 209 7.00 -2.99 16.40
CA VAL A 209 8.39 -2.49 16.35
C VAL A 209 9.37 -3.65 16.27
N VAL A 210 9.28 -4.58 17.21
CA VAL A 210 10.20 -5.73 17.29
C VAL A 210 10.12 -6.60 16.04
N SER A 211 8.91 -6.80 15.49
CA SER A 211 8.73 -7.57 14.26
C SER A 211 9.35 -6.88 13.04
N LEU A 212 9.26 -5.55 12.96
CA LEU A 212 9.89 -4.75 11.91
C LEU A 212 11.42 -4.77 12.01
N GLU A 213 11.97 -4.61 13.23
CA GLU A 213 13.42 -4.66 13.44
C GLU A 213 14.03 -6.01 13.07
N LYS A 214 13.27 -7.09 13.28
CA LYS A 214 13.69 -8.47 13.00
C LYS A 214 13.25 -8.98 11.63
N PHE A 215 12.69 -8.11 10.78
CA PHE A 215 12.18 -8.54 9.48
C PHE A 215 13.29 -9.18 8.63
N SER A 216 12.94 -10.29 7.98
CA SER A 216 13.77 -10.97 6.99
C SER A 216 12.92 -11.45 5.84
N VAL A 217 13.29 -11.08 4.63
CA VAL A 217 12.61 -11.52 3.39
C VAL A 217 12.59 -13.04 3.23
N ALA A 218 13.53 -13.77 3.86
CA ALA A 218 13.56 -15.24 3.81
C ALA A 218 12.32 -15.87 4.47
N ASP A 219 11.78 -15.21 5.49
CA ASP A 219 10.64 -15.70 6.28
C ASP A 219 9.29 -15.30 5.67
N ALA A 220 9.30 -14.40 4.68
CA ALA A 220 8.11 -13.92 4.02
C ALA A 220 7.60 -14.91 2.93
N THR A 221 6.28 -14.94 2.77
CA THR A 221 5.58 -15.88 1.89
C THR A 221 4.58 -15.17 0.97
N CYS A 222 4.29 -15.75 -0.19
CA CYS A 222 3.14 -15.38 -1.02
C CYS A 222 2.11 -16.51 -0.98
N LEU A 223 0.86 -16.19 -1.32
CA LEU A 223 -0.16 -17.22 -1.57
C LEU A 223 0.20 -18.06 -2.80
N SER A 224 0.60 -17.40 -3.88
CA SER A 224 1.10 -18.03 -5.10
C SER A 224 2.62 -18.26 -5.02
N PRO A 225 3.12 -19.50 -5.20
CA PRO A 225 4.55 -19.76 -5.31
C PRO A 225 5.21 -19.02 -6.48
N LEU A 226 4.49 -18.85 -7.59
CA LEU A 226 4.97 -18.15 -8.77
C LEU A 226 5.22 -16.67 -8.47
N ASP A 227 4.31 -16.03 -7.73
CA ASP A 227 4.48 -14.65 -7.28
C ASP A 227 5.69 -14.49 -6.38
N LYS A 228 5.91 -15.44 -5.46
CA LYS A 228 7.10 -15.45 -4.61
C LYS A 228 8.38 -15.52 -5.44
N ILE A 229 8.44 -16.38 -6.45
CA ILE A 229 9.61 -16.47 -7.34
C ILE A 229 9.83 -15.16 -8.10
N ARG A 230 8.76 -14.56 -8.64
CA ARG A 230 8.83 -13.29 -9.39
C ARG A 230 9.32 -12.14 -8.50
N LEU A 231 8.73 -11.97 -7.32
CA LEU A 231 9.17 -10.93 -6.37
C LEU A 231 10.60 -11.16 -5.89
N LEU A 232 10.96 -12.40 -5.53
CA LEU A 232 12.32 -12.68 -5.09
C LEU A 232 13.35 -12.40 -6.18
N LYS A 233 13.06 -12.63 -7.47
CA LYS A 233 13.97 -12.23 -8.56
C LYS A 233 14.24 -10.72 -8.57
N ILE A 234 13.20 -9.90 -8.36
CA ILE A 234 13.35 -8.44 -8.31
C ILE A 234 14.11 -8.02 -7.05
N ILE A 235 13.78 -8.63 -5.91
CA ILE A 235 14.47 -8.37 -4.64
C ILE A 235 15.94 -8.79 -4.70
N ASP A 236 16.25 -9.90 -5.37
CA ASP A 236 17.61 -10.38 -5.57
C ASP A 236 18.44 -9.42 -6.44
N ALA A 237 17.80 -8.76 -7.42
CA ALA A 237 18.44 -7.73 -8.24
C ALA A 237 18.78 -6.46 -7.44
N VAL A 238 17.92 -6.06 -6.50
CA VAL A 238 18.19 -4.95 -5.57
C VAL A 238 19.20 -5.36 -4.47
N GLY A 239 19.17 -6.62 -4.07
CA GLY A 239 19.91 -7.17 -2.94
C GLY A 239 19.02 -7.32 -1.69
N ARG A 240 18.92 -8.56 -1.19
CA ARG A 240 18.09 -8.91 -0.01
C ARG A 240 18.42 -8.09 1.23
N ASN A 241 19.69 -7.78 1.47
CA ASN A 241 20.11 -6.99 2.62
C ASN A 241 19.59 -5.55 2.53
N GLU A 242 19.64 -4.94 1.34
CA GLU A 242 19.10 -3.59 1.13
C GLU A 242 17.58 -3.59 1.27
N PHE A 243 16.91 -4.60 0.71
CA PHE A 243 15.47 -4.78 0.88
C PHE A 243 15.07 -4.87 2.36
N ASN A 244 15.71 -5.77 3.12
CA ASN A 244 15.48 -5.91 4.55
C ASN A 244 15.77 -4.59 5.28
N ALA A 245 16.91 -3.96 5.02
CA ALA A 245 17.27 -2.70 5.67
C ALA A 245 16.23 -1.61 5.45
N LYS A 246 15.68 -1.49 4.24
CA LYS A 246 14.61 -0.52 3.93
C LYS A 246 13.30 -0.83 4.63
N VAL A 247 12.87 -2.10 4.66
CA VAL A 247 11.66 -2.49 5.41
C VAL A 247 11.84 -2.28 6.92
N CYS A 248 13.00 -2.68 7.48
CA CYS A 248 13.29 -2.51 8.90
C CYS A 248 13.34 -1.04 9.33
N LYS A 249 13.66 -0.09 8.45
CA LYS A 249 13.67 1.35 8.77
C LYS A 249 12.33 1.86 9.27
N ILE A 250 11.22 1.24 8.89
CA ILE A 250 9.86 1.60 9.33
C ILE A 250 9.70 1.46 10.85
N SER A 251 10.47 0.59 11.51
CA SER A 251 10.50 0.52 12.98
C SER A 251 10.76 1.89 13.63
N LYS A 252 11.51 2.78 12.96
CA LYS A 252 11.77 4.14 13.43
C LYS A 252 10.50 5.01 13.48
N LEU A 253 9.49 4.75 12.64
CA LEU A 253 8.18 5.42 12.68
C LEU A 253 7.40 5.10 13.95
N LEU A 254 7.61 3.90 14.46
CA LEU A 254 6.93 3.38 15.64
C LEU A 254 7.67 3.69 16.93
N LYS A 255 8.66 4.59 16.92
CA LYS A 255 9.29 5.02 18.16
C LYS A 255 8.21 5.62 19.08
N PRO A 256 8.13 5.17 20.35
CA PRO A 256 7.03 5.50 21.26
C PRO A 256 6.73 7.00 21.40
N ASP A 257 7.76 7.84 21.21
CA ASP A 257 7.65 9.30 21.32
C ASP A 257 6.80 9.92 20.19
N ILE A 258 6.62 9.23 19.05
CA ILE A 258 5.85 9.68 17.88
C ILE A 258 4.45 9.05 17.86
N LEU A 259 4.27 7.89 18.51
CA LEU A 259 3.01 7.16 18.55
C LEU A 259 2.03 7.81 19.53
N MET A 260 1.41 8.91 19.10
CA MET A 260 -0.03 9.20 19.16
C MET A 260 -0.84 8.70 20.37
N HIS A 261 -0.25 8.58 21.55
CA HIS A 261 -0.94 7.99 22.68
C HIS A 261 -1.98 8.94 23.27
N GLU A 262 -1.85 10.27 23.07
CA GLU A 262 -2.87 11.24 23.49
C GLU A 262 -3.96 11.45 22.45
N LYS A 263 -3.63 11.53 21.15
CA LYS A 263 -4.65 11.77 20.12
C LYS A 263 -5.45 10.53 19.77
N LEU A 264 -4.90 9.31 19.81
CA LEU A 264 -5.69 8.10 19.54
C LEU A 264 -6.49 7.62 20.77
N LYS A 265 -5.99 7.77 22.01
CA LYS A 265 -6.75 7.36 23.22
C LYS A 265 -8.09 8.07 23.35
N ILE A 266 -8.16 9.37 23.04
CA ILE A 266 -9.39 10.17 23.15
C ILE A 266 -10.52 9.61 22.27
N TRP A 267 -10.20 9.01 21.13
CA TRP A 267 -11.20 8.58 20.14
C TRP A 267 -11.42 7.07 20.12
N VAL A 268 -10.36 6.28 20.30
CA VAL A 268 -10.45 4.81 20.24
C VAL A 268 -11.12 4.27 21.50
N GLU A 269 -10.87 4.80 22.70
CA GLU A 269 -11.50 4.25 23.92
C GLU A 269 -13.04 4.30 23.91
N PRO A 270 -13.70 5.44 23.62
CA PRO A 270 -15.16 5.51 23.60
C PRO A 270 -15.78 4.62 22.50
N MET A 271 -15.11 4.50 21.36
CA MET A 271 -15.59 3.73 20.21
C MET A 271 -15.38 2.23 20.43
N TYR A 272 -14.22 1.81 20.95
CA TYR A 272 -13.90 0.42 21.28
C TYR A 272 -14.77 -0.10 22.43
N ARG A 273 -15.06 0.72 23.46
CA ARG A 273 -16.02 0.38 24.52
C ARG A 273 -17.46 0.22 23.98
N LYS A 274 -17.91 1.12 23.09
CA LYS A 274 -19.24 1.03 22.47
C LYS A 274 -19.39 -0.18 21.55
N VAL A 275 -18.40 -0.45 20.69
CA VAL A 275 -18.44 -1.58 19.76
C VAL A 275 -18.43 -2.91 20.53
N ASN A 276 -17.57 -3.07 21.55
CA ASN A 276 -17.60 -4.28 22.39
C ASN A 276 -18.91 -4.42 23.19
N SER A 277 -19.57 -3.32 23.59
CA SER A 277 -20.89 -3.38 24.25
C SER A 277 -22.04 -3.75 23.31
N HIS A 278 -21.93 -3.44 22.01
CA HIS A 278 -22.97 -3.70 21.00
C HIS A 278 -22.82 -5.03 20.25
N VAL A 279 -21.59 -5.52 20.10
CA VAL A 279 -21.34 -6.88 19.57
C VAL A 279 -21.88 -7.95 20.53
N LEU A 280 -21.86 -7.71 21.85
CA LEU A 280 -22.49 -8.59 22.84
C LEU A 280 -24.03 -8.54 22.85
N THR A 281 -24.66 -7.49 22.33
CA THR A 281 -26.13 -7.35 22.33
C THR A 281 -26.81 -7.85 21.05
N ARG A 282 -26.09 -7.96 19.92
CA ARG A 282 -26.66 -8.56 18.69
C ARG A 282 -26.72 -10.09 18.70
N SER A 283 -26.06 -10.76 19.64
CA SER A 283 -26.14 -12.22 19.82
C SER A 283 -27.31 -12.71 20.68
N VAL A 284 -28.14 -11.80 21.23
CA VAL A 284 -29.23 -12.14 22.19
C VAL A 284 -30.63 -11.81 21.65
N LEU A 285 -30.76 -11.32 20.40
CA LEU A 285 -32.05 -10.98 19.78
C LEU A 285 -32.33 -11.72 18.47
N VAL A 286 -31.73 -12.90 18.29
CA VAL A 286 -32.18 -13.91 17.33
C VAL A 286 -32.20 -15.26 18.04
N SER A 287 -33.15 -15.42 18.96
CA SER A 287 -33.64 -16.70 19.49
C SER A 287 -35.05 -16.51 20.01
#